data_AF-A0A7K1SR87-F1
#
_entry.id   AF-A0A7K1SR87-F1
#
_cell.length_a   1.000
_cell.length_b   1.000
_cell.length_c   1.000
_cell.angle_alpha   90.00
_cell.angle_beta   90.00
_cell.angle_gamma   90.00
#
_symmetry.space_group_name_H-M   'P 1'
#
loop_
_entity.id
_entity.type
_entity.pdbx_description
1 polymer ?
#
loop_
_entity_poly.entity_id
_entity_poly.type
_entity_poly.pdbx_seq_one_letter_code
_entity_poly.pdbx_strand_id
1 'polypeptide(L)'
;MPLQKNIYLLKEYIKTLIATEVIFPGVLPRSLGHEFSPSEHEAIYFALKFVIRKAHPHQDSDMINAFGQIDDPTTEIHWFLSDYWRDLVALLVQYPDLADDYLSNLN
;
A
#
# COMPACT_ATOMS: atom_id res chain seq x y z
N MET A 1 9.04 -7.03 -9.48
CA MET A 1 7.90 -7.95 -9.22
C MET A 1 6.66 -7.43 -9.94
N PRO A 2 5.69 -8.27 -10.33
CA PRO A 2 4.43 -7.82 -10.92
C PRO A 2 3.66 -6.90 -9.97
N LEU A 3 3.01 -5.85 -10.48
CA LEU A 3 2.28 -4.87 -9.65
C LEU A 3 1.24 -5.53 -8.74
N GLN A 4 0.53 -6.55 -9.24
CA GLN A 4 -0.44 -7.32 -8.45
C GLN A 4 0.19 -7.94 -7.19
N LYS A 5 1.42 -8.46 -7.31
CA LYS A 5 2.16 -9.02 -6.17
C LYS A 5 2.54 -7.93 -5.16
N ASN A 6 2.93 -6.75 -5.66
CA ASN A 6 3.26 -5.62 -4.79
C ASN A 6 2.02 -5.06 -4.07
N ILE A 7 0.86 -4.99 -4.74
CA ILE A 7 -0.42 -4.62 -4.12
C ILE A 7 -0.82 -5.66 -3.07
N TYR A 8 -0.61 -6.95 -3.33
CA TYR A 8 -0.85 -7.99 -2.32
C TYR A 8 0.05 -7.79 -1.08
N LEU A 9 1.35 -7.52 -1.27
CA LEU A 9 2.27 -7.22 -0.18
C LEU A 9 1.84 -5.98 0.62
N LEU A 10 1.37 -4.92 -0.05
CA LEU A 10 0.81 -3.75 0.62
C LEU A 10 -0.43 -4.11 1.47
N LYS A 11 -1.35 -4.90 0.92
CA LYS A 11 -2.54 -5.37 1.65
C LYS A 11 -2.15 -6.24 2.85
N GLU A 12 -1.17 -7.13 2.69
CA GLU A 12 -0.63 -7.96 3.77
C GLU A 12 0.03 -7.10 4.86
N TYR A 13 0.81 -6.08 4.48
CA TYR A 13 1.44 -5.16 5.44
C TYR A 13 0.41 -4.39 6.24
N ILE A 14 -0.56 -3.76 5.57
CA ILE A 14 -1.67 -3.06 6.25
C ILE A 14 -2.39 -4.02 7.19
N LYS A 15 -2.75 -5.23 6.72
CA LYS A 15 -3.34 -6.27 7.57
C LYS A 15 -2.48 -6.64 8.77
N THR A 16 -1.16 -6.66 8.62
CA THR A 16 -0.24 -6.97 9.72
C THR A 16 -0.27 -5.87 10.79
N LEU A 17 -0.36 -4.60 10.38
CA LEU A 17 -0.50 -3.46 11.31
C LEU A 17 -1.83 -3.49 12.07
N ILE A 18 -2.90 -3.90 11.40
CA ILE A 18 -4.27 -3.88 11.94
C ILE A 18 -4.96 -5.24 11.82
N ALA A 19 -4.32 -6.27 12.38
CA ALA A 19 -4.71 -7.68 12.23
C ALA A 19 -6.13 -8.02 12.70
N THR A 20 -6.72 -7.18 13.56
CA THR A 20 -8.07 -7.37 14.09
C THR A 20 -9.18 -6.88 13.14
N GLU A 21 -8.85 -6.08 12.12
CA GLU A 21 -9.85 -5.46 11.24
C GLU A 21 -10.12 -6.27 9.96
N VAL A 22 -11.38 -6.37 9.55
CA VAL A 22 -11.81 -7.13 8.35
C VAL A 22 -11.92 -6.21 7.12
N ILE A 23 -10.77 -5.77 6.62
CA ILE A 23 -10.67 -4.83 5.49
C ILE A 23 -10.33 -5.47 4.13
N PHE A 24 -9.65 -6.63 4.13
CA PHE A 24 -9.29 -7.38 2.91
C PHE A 24 -9.63 -8.87 3.07
N PRO A 25 -10.75 -9.35 2.49
CA PRO A 25 -11.09 -10.76 2.50
C PRO A 25 -10.01 -11.62 1.82
N GLY A 26 -9.61 -12.72 2.43
CA GLY A 26 -8.61 -13.64 1.88
C GLY A 26 -7.15 -13.18 1.98
N VAL A 27 -6.88 -11.98 2.52
CA VAL A 27 -5.52 -11.54 2.88
C VAL A 27 -5.32 -11.76 4.37
N LEU A 28 -4.31 -12.58 4.69
CA LEU A 28 -3.94 -12.88 6.06
C LEU A 28 -2.84 -11.92 6.52
N PRO A 29 -2.83 -11.50 7.81
CA PRO A 29 -1.69 -10.79 8.37
C PRO A 29 -0.46 -11.70 8.41
N ARG A 30 0.72 -11.10 8.34
CA ARG A 30 1.97 -11.84 8.44
C ARG A 30 2.20 -12.31 9.88
N SER A 31 2.72 -13.53 10.02
CA SER A 31 3.00 -14.13 11.33
C SER A 31 4.10 -13.37 12.08
N LEU A 32 3.97 -13.33 13.41
CA LEU A 32 5.01 -12.78 14.29
C LEU A 32 6.38 -13.45 14.00
N GLY A 33 7.45 -12.66 13.94
CA GLY A 33 8.81 -13.15 13.65
C GLY A 33 9.16 -13.29 12.16
N HIS A 34 8.23 -12.94 11.25
CA HIS A 34 8.49 -12.83 9.82
C HIS A 34 8.41 -11.36 9.39
N GLU A 35 9.47 -10.61 9.65
CA GLU A 35 9.53 -9.19 9.27
C GLU A 35 9.59 -9.03 7.73
N PHE A 36 9.10 -7.89 7.25
CA PHE A 36 9.22 -7.54 5.84
C PHE A 36 10.67 -7.22 5.51
N SER A 37 11.21 -7.86 4.48
CA SER A 37 12.58 -7.59 4.02
C SER A 37 12.70 -6.19 3.39
N PRO A 38 13.92 -5.63 3.24
CA PRO A 38 14.13 -4.37 2.53
C PRO A 38 13.55 -4.38 1.10
N SER A 39 13.72 -5.49 0.37
CA SER A 39 13.17 -5.63 -0.98
C SER A 39 11.63 -5.65 -1.03
N GLU A 40 10.98 -6.12 0.04
CA GLU A 40 9.53 -6.05 0.16
C GLU A 40 9.07 -4.64 0.51
N HIS A 41 9.79 -3.91 1.36
CA HIS A 41 9.52 -2.49 1.62
C HIS A 41 9.59 -1.67 0.32
N GLU A 42 10.60 -1.90 -0.53
CA GLU A 42 10.66 -1.27 -1.86
C GLU A 42 9.47 -1.65 -2.75
N ALA A 43 9.07 -2.93 -2.73
CA ALA A 43 7.90 -3.39 -3.49
C ALA A 43 6.61 -2.71 -3.02
N ILE A 44 6.45 -2.56 -1.70
CA ILE A 44 5.32 -1.86 -1.07
C ILE A 44 5.35 -0.38 -1.40
N TYR A 45 6.51 0.28 -1.34
CA TYR A 45 6.69 1.66 -1.77
C TYR A 45 6.23 1.85 -3.22
N PHE A 46 6.65 0.93 -4.10
CA PHE A 46 6.26 0.96 -5.50
C PHE A 46 4.74 0.83 -5.64
N ALA A 47 4.11 -0.12 -4.93
CA ALA A 47 2.65 -0.25 -4.88
C ALA A 47 1.96 1.05 -4.42
N LEU A 48 2.45 1.68 -3.35
CA LEU A 48 1.90 2.93 -2.82
C LEU A 48 1.93 4.06 -3.86
N LYS A 49 2.99 4.18 -4.68
CA LYS A 49 3.04 5.16 -5.77
C LYS A 49 1.85 5.04 -6.73
N PHE A 50 1.34 3.83 -6.99
CA PHE A 50 0.19 3.64 -7.87
C PHE A 50 -1.13 3.94 -7.15
N VAL A 51 -1.27 3.48 -5.92
CA VAL A 51 -2.48 3.74 -5.12
C VAL A 51 -2.68 5.25 -4.95
N ILE A 52 -1.62 5.97 -4.60
CA ILE A 52 -1.66 7.41 -4.33
C ILE A 52 -1.93 8.22 -5.61
N ARG A 53 -1.56 7.73 -6.79
CA ARG A 53 -1.93 8.37 -8.07
C ARG A 53 -3.44 8.37 -8.34
N LYS A 54 -4.21 7.50 -7.69
CA LYS A 54 -5.68 7.50 -7.76
C LYS A 54 -6.34 8.35 -6.68
N ALA A 55 -5.57 8.83 -5.70
CA ALA A 55 -6.07 9.69 -4.63
C ALA A 55 -6.55 11.04 -5.19
N HIS A 56 -7.58 11.61 -4.58
CA HIS A 56 -8.13 12.90 -4.99
C HIS A 56 -7.25 14.03 -4.43
N PRO A 57 -6.64 14.88 -5.29
CA PRO A 57 -5.55 15.79 -4.89
C PRO A 57 -5.93 16.82 -3.83
N HIS A 58 -7.21 17.18 -3.71
CA HIS A 58 -7.69 18.16 -2.73
C HIS A 58 -8.30 17.53 -1.47
N GLN A 59 -8.70 16.25 -1.53
CA GLN A 59 -9.32 15.56 -0.39
C GLN A 59 -8.26 14.78 0.37
N ASP A 60 -7.32 14.18 -0.35
CA ASP A 60 -6.27 13.32 0.19
C ASP A 60 -4.91 14.04 0.22
N SER A 61 -4.91 15.38 0.23
CA SER A 61 -3.69 16.21 0.11
C SER A 61 -2.67 15.89 1.19
N ASP A 62 -3.12 15.63 2.42
CA ASP A 62 -2.25 15.36 3.56
C ASP A 62 -1.51 14.03 3.38
N MET A 63 -2.23 12.97 2.97
CA MET A 63 -1.63 11.67 2.64
C MET A 63 -0.67 11.77 1.45
N ILE A 64 -1.05 12.49 0.39
CA ILE A 64 -0.19 12.70 -0.79
C ILE A 64 1.10 13.43 -0.40
N ASN A 65 0.99 14.49 0.39
CA ASN A 65 2.14 15.27 0.85
C ASN A 65 3.04 14.44 1.76
N ALA A 66 2.47 13.72 2.73
CA ALA A 66 3.21 12.85 3.64
C ALA A 66 3.98 11.76 2.86
N PHE A 67 3.35 11.15 1.85
CA PHE A 67 4.04 10.19 1.00
C PHE A 67 5.21 10.81 0.21
N GLY A 68 5.04 12.06 -0.23
CA GLY A 68 6.08 12.81 -0.94
C GLY A 68 7.30 13.16 -0.08
N GLN A 69 7.20 13.03 1.26
CA GLN A 69 8.31 13.24 2.19
C GLN A 69 9.06 11.94 2.54
N ILE A 70 8.63 10.78 2.01
CA ILE A 70 9.31 9.51 2.28
C ILE A 70 10.64 9.48 1.50
N ASP A 71 11.74 9.59 2.23
CA ASP A 71 13.09 9.51 1.67
C ASP A 71 13.63 8.08 1.70
N ASP A 72 13.44 7.35 2.81
CA ASP A 72 13.83 5.95 2.96
C ASP A 72 12.62 5.02 3.19
N PRO A 73 12.19 4.27 2.15
CA PRO A 73 11.12 3.30 2.25
C PRO A 73 11.31 2.21 3.31
N THR A 74 12.55 1.85 3.65
CA THR A 74 12.83 0.73 4.56
C THR A 74 12.54 1.06 6.02
N THR A 75 12.53 2.35 6.37
CA THR A 75 12.35 2.82 7.75
C THR A 75 11.06 3.62 7.93
N GLU A 76 10.60 4.33 6.90
CA GLU A 76 9.51 5.30 7.02
C GLU A 76 8.14 4.76 6.61
N ILE A 77 8.08 3.72 5.76
CA ILE A 77 6.82 3.14 5.28
C ILE A 77 5.93 2.66 6.42
N HIS A 78 6.53 2.11 7.48
CA HIS A 78 5.77 1.64 8.64
C HIS A 78 4.94 2.76 9.27
N TRP A 79 5.55 3.93 9.45
CA TRP A 79 4.91 5.11 10.04
C TRP A 79 3.84 5.66 9.11
N PHE A 80 4.18 5.83 7.83
CA PHE A 80 3.23 6.30 6.82
C PHE A 80 1.99 5.39 6.74
N LEU A 81 2.18 4.07 6.67
CA LEU A 81 1.06 3.13 6.65
C LEU A 81 0.26 3.16 7.95
N SER A 82 0.91 3.29 9.10
CA SER A 82 0.22 3.38 10.40
C SER A 82 -0.70 4.61 10.49
N ASP A 83 -0.26 5.74 9.92
CA ASP A 83 -1.04 6.98 9.93
C ASP A 83 -2.19 7.00 8.91
N TYR A 84 -1.95 6.47 7.70
CA TYR A 84 -2.86 6.64 6.55
C TYR A 84 -3.51 5.35 6.04
N TRP A 85 -3.42 4.22 6.77
CA TRP A 85 -3.97 2.95 6.27
C TRP A 85 -5.46 3.00 5.92
N ARG A 86 -6.27 3.81 6.61
CA ARG A 86 -7.73 3.91 6.35
C ARG A 86 -8.00 4.49 4.96
N ASP A 87 -7.30 5.56 4.62
CA ASP A 87 -7.43 6.24 3.33
C ASP A 87 -6.93 5.32 2.20
N LEU A 88 -5.81 4.62 2.45
CA LEU A 88 -5.28 3.62 1.53
C LEU A 88 -6.23 2.44 1.32
N VAL A 89 -6.88 1.94 2.38
CA VAL A 89 -7.90 0.89 2.28
C VAL A 89 -9.07 1.37 1.44
N ALA A 90 -9.55 2.60 1.66
CA ALA A 90 -10.65 3.16 0.88
C ALA A 90 -10.31 3.19 -0.61
N LEU A 91 -9.11 3.67 -0.98
CA LEU A 91 -8.64 3.67 -2.37
C LEU A 91 -8.51 2.25 -2.94
N LEU A 92 -7.94 1.31 -2.18
CA LEU A 92 -7.76 -0.08 -2.61
C LEU A 92 -9.09 -0.84 -2.80
N VAL A 93 -10.14 -0.45 -2.08
CA VAL A 93 -11.50 -1.01 -2.23
C VAL A 93 -12.24 -0.36 -3.40
N GLN A 94 -12.07 0.95 -3.60
CA GLN A 94 -12.69 1.67 -4.71
C GLN A 94 -12.10 1.27 -6.07
N TYR A 95 -10.82 0.92 -6.12
CA TYR A 95 -10.10 0.54 -7.34
C TYR A 95 -9.53 -0.88 -7.23
N PRO A 96 -10.38 -1.93 -7.26
CA PRO A 96 -9.92 -3.31 -7.08
C PRO A 96 -8.98 -3.78 -8.21
N ASP A 97 -9.13 -3.24 -9.42
CA ASP A 97 -8.39 -3.61 -10.63
C ASP A 97 -7.11 -2.77 -10.86
N LEU A 98 -6.60 -2.13 -9.80
CA LEU A 98 -5.36 -1.31 -9.84
C LEU A 98 -4.16 -2.00 -10.51
N ALA A 99 -4.10 -3.33 -10.45
CA ALA A 99 -3.05 -4.11 -11.09
C ALA A 99 -3.26 -4.28 -12.61
N ASP A 100 -4.51 -4.34 -13.06
CA ASP A 100 -4.89 -4.61 -14.46
C ASP A 100 -4.88 -3.31 -15.30
N ASP A 101 -5.22 -2.18 -14.68
CA ASP A 101 -5.07 -0.84 -15.26
C ASP A 101 -3.63 -0.56 -15.72
N TYR A 102 -2.62 -1.09 -15.02
CA TYR A 102 -1.22 -0.88 -15.37
C TYR A 102 -0.80 -1.64 -16.63
N LEU A 103 -1.23 -2.90 -16.78
CA LEU A 103 -0.97 -3.69 -17.98
C LEU A 103 -1.65 -3.06 -19.22
N SER A 104 -2.79 -2.40 -19.01
CA SER A 104 -3.54 -1.71 -20.06
C SER A 104 -2.86 -0.40 -20.50
N ASN A 105 -2.17 0.30 -19.61
CA ASN A 105 -1.45 1.56 -19.90
C ASN A 105 0.00 1.37 -20.38
N LEU A 106 0.48 0.13 -20.48
CA LEU A 106 1.80 -0.24 -21.01
C LEU A 106 1.77 -0.67 -22.48
N ASN A 107 0.58 -0.88 -23.05
CA ASN A 107 0.33 -1.15 -24.46
C ASN A 107 -0.05 0.14 -25.20
#